data_AF-A0A960CMU2-F1
#
_entry.id   AF-A0A960CMU2-F1
#
_cell.length_a   1.000
_cell.length_b   1.000
_cell.length_c   1.000
_cell.angle_alpha   90.00
_cell.angle_beta   90.00
_cell.angle_gamma   90.00
#
_symmetry.space_group_name_H-M   'P 1'
#
loop_
_entity.id
_entity.type
_entity.pdbx_description
1 polymer ?
#
loop_
_entity_poly.entity_id
_entity_poly.type
_entity_poly.pdbx_seq_one_letter_code
_entity_poly.pdbx_strand_id
1 'polypeptide(L)'
;PVAADIPDLHAVEVNFDGITYAKGASVLKQLVAYVGLEHFLAGLRDYFRAHAFNNATFDDLLGALEKASGRDLSDWGRQWLKTTGLNTLRADFDVDDAGRFTRFAVTQGGAAPGAGETRVHRLAVGVYDDDPMTGKLVRVHREELDVSGSVTDVPALQGVSRGKLILVNDDDLTYCSLRLDDDSLRTALRRIADIAEPLPRTLVWSAAWEMTRDAELKARDFVALVMSGVQAETEVGVAQRLLLQAQTALNSYAEPGWARSNGWPAFADRLLDLARESAPGSDHQLAFVNALCTSVLSRNHVAVLATLLDNEPAAVNLPGLVIDADLRWRIVTALAASGDIDADGPPTPFIDAEAQRDPTAAGKRHAAAAAAARPQAGVKEQAWEQVIEDDTLANITTRSIVGGFVQPGQREVLAPFTARYFAAIPGVWERRSSEVAQTVVIGLYPSWDISEDALRAADRFLGGQLPPALRRLVVEGRAGVERSLKARAFDAG
;
A
#
# COMPACT_ATOMS: atom_id res chain seq x y z
N PRO A 1 14.13 7.89 10.06
CA PRO A 1 13.50 7.74 11.40
C PRO A 1 12.36 8.77 11.53
N VAL A 2 11.47 8.66 12.53
CA VAL A 2 10.39 9.65 12.73
C VAL A 2 10.98 10.99 13.18
N ALA A 3 11.95 10.96 14.10
CA ALA A 3 12.76 12.10 14.44
C ALA A 3 14.02 12.12 13.55
N ALA A 4 14.16 13.14 12.72
CA ALA A 4 15.31 13.36 11.84
C ALA A 4 15.86 14.77 12.02
N ASP A 5 17.14 14.97 11.70
CA ASP A 5 17.75 16.30 11.64
C ASP A 5 17.24 17.06 10.40
N ILE A 6 16.92 18.34 10.56
CA ILE A 6 16.29 19.18 9.53
C ILE A 6 17.14 20.44 9.33
N PRO A 7 18.26 20.33 8.59
CA PRO A 7 19.25 21.41 8.47
C PRO A 7 18.82 22.52 7.50
N ASP A 8 17.89 22.24 6.59
CA ASP A 8 17.44 23.18 5.55
C ASP A 8 15.97 22.98 5.17
N LEU A 9 15.44 23.90 4.35
CA LEU A 9 14.04 23.89 3.92
C LEU A 9 13.70 22.67 3.04
N HIS A 10 14.62 22.21 2.19
CA HIS A 10 14.38 21.06 1.33
C HIS A 10 14.23 19.77 2.15
N ALA A 11 14.98 19.66 3.25
CA ALA A 11 14.83 18.58 4.22
C ALA A 11 13.46 18.62 4.89
N VAL A 12 12.91 19.80 5.23
CA VAL A 12 11.53 19.92 5.75
C VAL A 12 10.53 19.34 4.74
N GLU A 13 10.62 19.76 3.48
CA GLU A 13 9.63 19.47 2.45
C GLU A 13 9.52 17.98 2.12
N VAL A 14 10.63 17.24 2.14
CA VAL A 14 10.62 15.79 1.88
C VAL A 14 10.34 14.93 3.12
N ASN A 15 10.17 15.54 4.31
CA ASN A 15 9.84 14.83 5.55
C ASN A 15 8.34 14.95 5.94
N PHE A 16 7.53 15.68 5.17
CA PHE A 16 6.07 15.58 5.23
C PHE A 16 5.58 14.30 4.53
N ASP A 17 5.92 13.15 5.11
CA ASP A 17 5.76 11.84 4.48
C ASP A 17 4.99 10.83 5.38
N GLY A 18 4.86 9.60 4.87
CA GLY A 18 4.22 8.51 5.62
C GLY A 18 4.97 8.08 6.89
N ILE A 19 6.26 8.40 7.04
CA ILE A 19 7.03 8.08 8.25
C ILE A 19 6.60 9.02 9.38
N THR A 20 6.55 10.32 9.12
CA THR A 20 6.15 11.31 10.14
C THR A 20 4.71 11.10 10.60
N TYR A 21 3.77 10.86 9.67
CA TYR A 21 2.35 10.73 10.00
C TYR A 21 1.95 9.31 10.38
N ALA A 22 2.14 8.33 9.49
CA ALA A 22 1.60 6.99 9.70
C ALA A 22 2.40 6.22 10.77
N LYS A 23 3.75 6.16 10.64
CA LYS A 23 4.57 5.52 11.68
C LYS A 23 4.44 6.28 13.01
N GLY A 24 4.44 7.61 13.00
CA GLY A 24 4.19 8.43 14.20
C GLY A 24 2.89 8.04 14.92
N ALA A 25 1.78 7.94 14.19
CA ALA A 25 0.48 7.53 14.74
C ALA A 25 0.47 6.08 15.24
N SER A 26 1.04 5.13 14.48
CA SER A 26 1.11 3.72 14.90
C SER A 26 1.98 3.52 16.14
N VAL A 27 3.09 4.25 16.24
CA VAL A 27 3.96 4.24 17.40
C VAL A 27 3.25 4.86 18.62
N LEU A 28 2.47 5.93 18.43
CA LEU A 28 1.64 6.47 19.51
C LEU A 28 0.57 5.48 19.98
N LYS A 29 -0.07 4.75 19.05
CA LYS A 29 -1.00 3.65 19.39
C LYS A 29 -0.31 2.58 20.24
N GLN A 30 0.92 2.21 19.85
CA GLN A 30 1.76 1.28 20.62
C GLN A 30 2.07 1.84 22.01
N LEU A 31 2.38 3.13 22.15
CA LEU A 31 2.60 3.75 23.45
C LEU A 31 1.36 3.64 24.34
N VAL A 32 0.17 3.94 23.79
CA VAL A 32 -1.11 3.80 24.51
C VAL A 32 -1.32 2.36 24.98
N ALA A 33 -1.04 1.37 24.14
CA ALA A 33 -1.12 -0.04 24.52
C ALA A 33 -0.09 -0.39 25.61
N TYR A 34 1.13 0.12 25.51
CA TYR A 34 2.21 -0.12 26.47
C TYR A 34 1.88 0.45 27.84
N VAL A 35 1.46 1.72 27.92
CA VAL A 35 1.19 2.37 29.22
C VAL A 35 -0.22 2.11 29.76
N GLY A 36 -1.15 1.68 28.92
CA GLY A 36 -2.57 1.53 29.22
C GLY A 36 -3.37 2.82 28.97
N LEU A 37 -4.55 2.70 28.33
CA LEU A 37 -5.36 3.85 27.91
C LEU A 37 -5.73 4.80 29.06
N GLU A 38 -6.13 4.26 30.21
CA GLU A 38 -6.51 5.10 31.36
C GLU A 38 -5.33 5.89 31.91
N HIS A 39 -4.16 5.26 32.02
CA HIS A 39 -2.92 5.91 32.45
C HIS A 39 -2.43 6.93 31.42
N PHE A 40 -2.56 6.63 30.13
CA PHE A 40 -2.24 7.57 29.06
C PHE A 40 -3.09 8.84 29.15
N LEU A 41 -4.42 8.70 29.29
CA LEU A 41 -5.34 9.82 29.45
C LEU A 41 -5.10 10.58 30.76
N ALA A 42 -4.68 9.91 31.83
CA ALA A 42 -4.25 10.57 33.06
C ALA A 42 -2.99 11.41 32.87
N GLY A 43 -1.95 10.84 32.26
CA GLY A 43 -0.70 11.56 31.97
C GLY A 43 -0.92 12.77 31.06
N LEU A 44 -1.75 12.63 30.02
CA LEU A 44 -2.09 13.77 29.15
C LEU A 44 -2.80 14.91 29.90
N ARG A 45 -3.73 14.60 30.81
CA ARG A 45 -4.41 15.63 31.62
C ARG A 45 -3.42 16.41 32.48
N ASP A 46 -2.46 15.72 33.07
CA ASP A 46 -1.44 16.35 33.91
C ASP A 46 -0.43 17.14 33.06
N TYR A 47 0.01 16.59 31.93
CA TYR A 47 0.87 17.27 30.95
C TYR A 47 0.24 18.58 30.46
N PHE A 48 -0.99 18.55 29.96
CA PHE A 48 -1.65 19.76 29.47
C PHE A 48 -1.88 20.79 30.57
N ARG A 49 -2.14 20.37 31.82
CA ARG A 49 -2.27 21.28 32.95
C ARG A 49 -0.94 21.93 33.31
N ALA A 50 0.15 21.17 33.31
CA ALA A 50 1.49 21.64 33.67
C ALA A 50 2.08 22.63 32.64
N HIS A 51 1.78 22.42 31.35
CA HIS A 51 2.32 23.22 30.25
C HIS A 51 1.29 24.14 29.59
N ALA A 52 0.16 24.41 30.26
CA ALA A 52 -0.89 25.27 29.73
C ALA A 52 -0.34 26.66 29.36
N PHE A 53 -0.59 27.08 28.12
CA PHE A 53 -0.16 28.38 27.57
C PHE A 53 1.36 28.62 27.56
N ASN A 54 2.15 27.54 27.61
CA ASN A 54 3.61 27.58 27.53
C ASN A 54 4.12 26.52 26.55
N ASN A 55 5.43 26.44 26.37
CA ASN A 55 6.09 25.42 25.56
C ASN A 55 6.37 24.16 26.39
N ALA A 56 6.46 23.02 25.69
CA ALA A 56 6.83 21.73 26.25
C ALA A 56 7.73 20.99 25.26
N THR A 57 8.52 20.07 25.80
CA THR A 57 9.40 19.19 25.06
C THR A 57 8.81 17.78 24.98
N PHE A 58 9.39 16.94 24.14
CA PHE A 58 9.01 15.54 24.08
C PHE A 58 9.30 14.78 25.40
N ASP A 59 10.35 15.17 26.11
CA ASP A 59 10.71 14.57 27.41
C ASP A 59 9.68 14.94 28.49
N ASP A 60 9.08 16.13 28.44
CA ASP A 60 7.99 16.54 29.35
C ASP A 60 6.75 15.64 29.19
N LEU A 61 6.42 15.27 27.95
CA LEU A 61 5.33 14.33 27.66
C LEU A 61 5.64 12.94 28.22
N LEU A 62 6.85 12.41 27.98
CA LEU A 62 7.23 11.09 28.48
C LEU A 62 7.21 11.05 30.00
N GLY A 63 7.77 12.05 30.69
CA GLY A 63 7.77 12.11 32.15
C GLY A 63 6.37 12.12 32.76
N ALA A 64 5.40 12.78 32.13
CA ALA A 64 4.00 12.75 32.56
C ALA A 64 3.37 11.35 32.40
N LEU A 65 3.67 10.65 31.31
CA LEU A 65 3.18 9.30 31.04
C LEU A 65 3.84 8.23 31.93
N GLU A 66 5.14 8.34 32.20
CA GLU A 66 5.87 7.48 33.15
C GLU A 66 5.25 7.60 34.55
N LYS A 67 5.03 8.83 35.02
CA LYS A 67 4.42 9.09 36.33
C LYS A 67 3.02 8.48 36.44
N ALA A 68 2.21 8.57 35.38
CA ALA A 68 0.84 8.09 35.40
C ALA A 68 0.73 6.56 35.28
N SER A 69 1.64 5.92 34.55
CA SER A 69 1.59 4.47 34.25
C SER A 69 2.49 3.61 35.13
N GLY A 70 3.51 4.21 35.76
CA GLY A 70 4.55 3.48 36.49
C GLY A 70 5.53 2.69 35.61
N ARG A 71 5.43 2.80 34.27
CA ARG A 71 6.36 2.17 33.33
C ARG A 71 7.51 3.12 33.01
N ASP A 72 8.71 2.55 32.84
CA ASP A 72 9.89 3.27 32.36
C ASP A 72 9.77 3.51 30.84
N LEU A 73 9.85 4.78 30.43
CA LEU A 73 9.81 5.25 29.05
C LEU A 73 11.11 6.00 28.67
N SER A 74 12.12 6.00 29.54
CA SER A 74 13.39 6.72 29.32
C SER A 74 14.08 6.32 28.02
N ASP A 75 13.87 5.08 27.57
CA ASP A 75 14.39 4.56 26.30
C ASP A 75 13.37 4.53 25.15
N TRP A 76 12.09 4.73 25.43
CA TRP A 76 11.02 4.52 24.44
C TRP A 76 11.21 5.40 23.20
N GLY A 77 11.52 6.69 23.40
CA GLY A 77 11.74 7.64 22.31
C GLY A 77 12.93 7.27 21.42
N ARG A 78 14.01 6.72 21.99
CA ARG A 78 15.16 6.25 21.22
C ARG A 78 14.76 5.05 20.37
N GLN A 79 14.10 4.05 20.97
CA GLN A 79 13.68 2.85 20.27
C GLN A 79 12.69 3.15 19.14
N TRP A 80 11.69 4.00 19.34
CA TRP A 80 10.59 4.11 18.38
C TRP A 80 10.68 5.30 17.42
N LEU A 81 11.24 6.43 17.87
CA LEU A 81 11.29 7.65 17.08
C LEU A 81 12.62 7.87 16.38
N LYS A 82 13.73 7.51 17.04
CA LYS A 82 15.10 7.83 16.57
C LYS A 82 15.75 6.72 15.72
N THR A 83 15.10 5.55 15.60
CA THR A 83 15.60 4.44 14.79
C THR A 83 14.69 4.13 13.60
N THR A 84 15.23 3.41 12.62
CA THR A 84 14.60 3.20 11.30
C THR A 84 14.08 1.78 11.16
N GLY A 85 13.10 1.59 10.28
CA GLY A 85 12.61 0.27 9.94
C GLY A 85 11.58 -0.30 10.91
N LEU A 86 11.30 -1.58 10.68
CA LEU A 86 10.28 -2.40 11.32
C LEU A 86 10.92 -3.68 11.87
N ASN A 87 10.48 -4.14 13.03
CA ASN A 87 10.82 -5.48 13.51
C ASN A 87 9.84 -6.50 12.91
N THR A 88 10.38 -7.63 12.45
CA THR A 88 9.56 -8.77 12.01
C THR A 88 9.26 -9.66 13.20
N LEU A 89 8.00 -10.01 13.43
CA LEU A 89 7.58 -10.90 14.53
C LEU A 89 7.00 -12.21 13.99
N ARG A 90 7.41 -13.33 14.58
CA ARG A 90 6.98 -14.70 14.23
C ARG A 90 6.63 -15.50 15.48
N ALA A 91 5.66 -16.40 15.37
CA ALA A 91 5.47 -17.47 16.35
C ALA A 91 6.51 -18.57 16.11
N ASP A 92 7.13 -19.07 17.18
CA ASP A 92 8.03 -20.21 17.16
C ASP A 92 7.62 -21.18 18.27
N PHE A 93 7.20 -22.40 17.90
CA PHE A 93 6.57 -23.32 18.82
C PHE A 93 6.78 -24.77 18.41
N ASP A 94 6.60 -25.68 19.37
CA ASP A 94 6.44 -27.11 19.14
C ASP A 94 5.08 -27.54 19.67
N VAL A 95 4.51 -28.60 19.13
CA VAL A 95 3.23 -29.18 19.56
C VAL A 95 3.37 -30.65 19.94
N ASP A 96 2.51 -31.13 20.83
CA ASP A 96 2.35 -32.54 21.15
C ASP A 96 1.47 -33.27 20.09
N ASP A 97 1.32 -34.59 20.23
CA ASP A 97 0.51 -35.41 19.33
C ASP A 97 -0.98 -35.00 19.29
N ALA A 98 -1.46 -34.23 20.28
CA ALA A 98 -2.81 -33.70 20.33
C ALA A 98 -2.89 -32.25 19.81
N GLY A 99 -1.80 -31.69 19.27
CA GLY A 99 -1.75 -30.35 18.71
C GLY A 99 -1.71 -29.22 19.75
N ARG A 100 -1.35 -29.52 21.01
CA ARG A 100 -1.16 -28.49 22.05
C ARG A 100 0.29 -28.04 22.11
N PHE A 101 0.53 -26.77 22.39
CA PHE A 101 1.89 -26.24 22.50
C PHE A 101 2.67 -26.89 23.65
N THR A 102 3.85 -27.44 23.36
CA THR A 102 4.82 -27.91 24.39
C THR A 102 5.85 -26.82 24.69
N ARG A 103 6.15 -25.96 23.71
CA ARG A 103 6.84 -24.68 23.88
C ARG A 103 6.16 -23.64 22.99
N PHE A 104 6.24 -22.38 23.40
CA PHE A 104 5.87 -21.25 22.54
C PHE A 104 6.77 -20.07 22.85
N ALA A 105 7.28 -19.42 21.81
CA ALA A 105 8.05 -18.19 21.87
C ALA A 105 7.64 -17.25 20.74
N VAL A 106 7.80 -15.95 20.95
CA VAL A 106 7.77 -14.95 19.88
C VAL A 106 9.21 -14.62 19.50
N THR A 107 9.55 -14.77 18.23
CA THR A 107 10.85 -14.36 17.71
C THR A 107 10.75 -13.00 17.04
N GLN A 108 11.73 -12.15 17.31
CA GLN A 108 11.84 -10.79 16.81
C GLN A 108 13.09 -10.67 15.93
N GLY A 109 12.88 -10.37 14.66
CA GLY A 109 13.93 -9.95 13.74
C GLY A 109 14.42 -8.53 14.04
N GLY A 110 15.70 -8.27 13.76
CA GLY A 110 16.27 -6.93 13.84
C GLY A 110 15.58 -5.95 12.88
N ALA A 111 15.51 -4.68 13.25
CA ALA A 111 14.81 -3.68 12.47
C ALA A 111 15.46 -3.48 11.08
N ALA A 112 14.67 -3.64 10.02
CA ALA A 112 15.10 -3.42 8.64
C ALA A 112 14.29 -2.28 7.99
N PRO A 113 14.92 -1.37 7.22
CA PRO A 113 16.35 -1.27 6.88
C PRO A 113 17.19 -0.54 7.96
N GLY A 114 16.83 -0.66 9.25
CA GLY A 114 17.61 -0.12 10.37
C GLY A 114 18.92 -0.88 10.61
N ALA A 115 19.58 -0.62 11.74
CA ALA A 115 20.86 -1.25 12.08
C ALA A 115 20.70 -2.65 12.70
N GLY A 116 19.50 -3.24 12.62
CA GLY A 116 19.18 -4.53 13.22
C GLY A 116 18.75 -4.44 14.69
N GLU A 117 18.44 -3.25 15.21
CA GLU A 117 17.96 -3.10 16.58
C GLU A 117 16.62 -3.83 16.84
N THR A 118 16.47 -4.39 18.04
CA THR A 118 15.20 -4.91 18.56
C THR A 118 14.49 -3.85 19.40
N ARG A 119 13.15 -3.88 19.42
CA ARG A 119 12.34 -2.97 20.25
C ARG A 119 11.55 -3.76 21.30
N VAL A 120 11.13 -3.07 22.35
CA VAL A 120 10.15 -3.59 23.30
C VAL A 120 8.76 -3.40 22.71
N HIS A 121 8.07 -4.51 22.45
CA HIS A 121 6.72 -4.54 21.90
C HIS A 121 5.71 -4.91 22.97
N ARG A 122 4.58 -4.20 23.07
CA ARG A 122 3.38 -4.69 23.77
C ARG A 122 2.46 -5.28 22.71
N LEU A 123 2.10 -6.55 22.84
CA LEU A 123 1.27 -7.23 21.86
C LEU A 123 0.42 -8.33 22.49
N ALA A 124 -0.52 -8.85 21.71
CA ALA A 124 -1.27 -10.05 22.05
C ALA A 124 -1.02 -11.16 21.01
N VAL A 125 -0.92 -12.40 21.48
CA VAL A 125 -0.98 -13.60 20.65
C VAL A 125 -2.41 -14.11 20.66
N GLY A 126 -3.06 -14.10 19.50
CA GLY A 126 -4.39 -14.68 19.30
C GLY A 126 -4.29 -16.07 18.66
N VAL A 127 -5.03 -17.04 19.20
CA VAL A 127 -5.23 -18.36 18.57
C VAL A 127 -6.68 -18.49 18.13
N TYR A 128 -6.87 -18.90 16.87
CA TYR A 128 -8.16 -19.02 16.23
C TYR A 128 -8.46 -20.45 15.82
N ASP A 129 -9.70 -20.90 16.02
CA ASP A 129 -10.19 -22.19 15.59
C ASP A 129 -11.64 -22.08 15.10
N ASP A 130 -12.21 -23.19 14.64
CA ASP A 130 -13.61 -23.25 14.24
C ASP A 130 -14.54 -22.97 15.42
N ASP A 131 -15.48 -22.06 15.22
CA ASP A 131 -16.73 -22.04 15.95
C ASP A 131 -17.54 -23.30 15.58
N PRO A 132 -17.85 -24.19 16.54
CA PRO A 132 -18.57 -25.43 16.25
C PRO A 132 -19.97 -25.22 15.65
N MET A 133 -20.58 -24.05 15.85
CA MET A 133 -21.93 -23.74 15.38
C MET A 133 -21.93 -23.10 14.00
N THR A 134 -21.00 -22.19 13.75
CA THR A 134 -21.00 -21.38 12.52
C THR A 134 -19.97 -21.85 11.50
N GLY A 135 -18.99 -22.66 11.93
CA GLY A 135 -17.83 -23.04 11.13
C GLY A 135 -16.85 -21.90 10.87
N LYS A 136 -17.13 -20.66 11.33
CA LYS A 136 -16.22 -19.51 11.18
C LYS A 136 -14.98 -19.64 12.05
N LEU A 137 -13.90 -18.98 11.66
CA LEU A 137 -12.70 -18.87 12.49
C LEU A 137 -12.92 -17.77 13.54
N VAL A 138 -12.90 -18.17 14.82
CA VAL A 138 -13.08 -17.29 15.98
C VAL A 138 -11.90 -17.42 16.93
N ARG A 139 -11.61 -16.35 17.69
CA ARG A 139 -10.54 -16.36 18.68
C ARG A 139 -10.93 -17.27 19.84
N VAL A 140 -10.15 -18.33 20.05
CA VAL A 140 -10.35 -19.30 21.15
C VAL A 140 -9.39 -19.08 22.31
N HIS A 141 -8.29 -18.35 22.08
CA HIS A 141 -7.35 -17.95 23.12
C HIS A 141 -6.70 -16.61 22.79
N ARG A 142 -6.37 -15.84 23.82
CA ARG A 142 -5.65 -14.56 23.74
C ARG A 142 -4.69 -14.44 24.90
N GLU A 143 -3.41 -14.23 24.60
CA GLU A 143 -2.36 -14.01 25.59
C GLU A 143 -1.66 -12.67 25.33
N GLU A 144 -1.64 -11.77 26.30
CA GLU A 144 -1.04 -10.43 26.14
C GLU A 144 0.26 -10.29 26.93
N LEU A 145 1.31 -9.83 26.27
CA LEU A 145 2.67 -9.85 26.80
C LEU A 145 3.54 -8.71 26.26
N ASP A 146 4.69 -8.53 26.92
CA ASP A 146 5.77 -7.69 26.41
C ASP A 146 6.82 -8.59 25.72
N VAL A 147 7.18 -8.29 24.48
CA VAL A 147 8.25 -8.97 23.73
C VAL A 147 9.47 -8.08 23.71
N SER A 148 10.63 -8.64 24.08
CA SER A 148 11.91 -7.92 24.13
C SER A 148 13.06 -8.83 23.73
N GLY A 149 14.12 -8.24 23.15
CA GLY A 149 15.23 -9.00 22.58
C GLY A 149 14.81 -9.84 21.36
N SER A 150 15.66 -10.77 20.94
CA SER A 150 15.43 -11.58 19.73
C SER A 150 14.42 -12.72 19.93
N VAL A 151 14.25 -13.20 21.15
CA VAL A 151 13.33 -14.30 21.51
C VAL A 151 12.70 -13.99 22.85
N THR A 152 11.38 -14.14 22.95
CA THR A 152 10.64 -14.05 24.21
C THR A 152 9.80 -15.32 24.38
N ASP A 153 10.11 -16.11 25.40
CA ASP A 153 9.30 -17.29 25.75
C ASP A 153 7.92 -16.88 26.27
N VAL A 154 6.90 -17.67 25.94
CA VAL A 154 5.51 -17.44 26.36
C VAL A 154 4.97 -18.68 27.08
N PRO A 155 5.38 -18.94 28.35
CA PRO A 155 4.96 -20.13 29.09
C PRO A 155 3.44 -20.25 29.28
N ALA A 156 2.72 -19.12 29.27
CA ALA A 156 1.27 -19.07 29.41
C ALA A 156 0.52 -19.82 28.28
N LEU A 157 1.16 -19.99 27.11
CA LEU A 157 0.59 -20.74 25.99
C LEU A 157 0.87 -22.24 26.05
N GLN A 158 1.72 -22.73 26.96
CA GLN A 158 1.96 -24.17 27.07
C GLN A 158 0.68 -24.92 27.45
N GLY A 159 0.38 -25.99 26.72
CA GLY A 159 -0.87 -26.76 26.86
C GLY A 159 -2.08 -26.17 26.12
N VAL A 160 -1.98 -24.96 25.56
CA VAL A 160 -3.04 -24.40 24.70
C VAL A 160 -3.02 -25.10 23.34
N SER A 161 -4.20 -25.41 22.78
CA SER A 161 -4.31 -25.92 21.41
C SER A 161 -3.71 -24.92 20.42
N ARG A 162 -3.02 -25.40 19.39
CA ARG A 162 -2.47 -24.53 18.34
C ARG A 162 -3.52 -23.90 17.42
N GLY A 163 -4.77 -24.37 17.51
CA GLY A 163 -5.87 -23.94 16.66
C GLY A 163 -5.57 -24.14 15.17
N LYS A 164 -6.12 -23.27 14.32
CA LYS A 164 -5.90 -23.25 12.87
C LYS A 164 -5.15 -22.01 12.38
N LEU A 165 -5.13 -20.96 13.17
CA LEU A 165 -4.46 -19.69 12.85
C LEU A 165 -3.92 -19.05 14.13
N ILE A 166 -2.68 -18.58 14.08
CA ILE A 166 -1.98 -17.87 15.15
C ILE A 166 -1.62 -16.46 14.66
N LEU A 167 -1.91 -15.44 15.47
CA LEU A 167 -1.56 -14.03 15.20
C LEU A 167 -0.73 -13.45 16.34
N VAL A 168 0.55 -13.15 16.09
CA VAL A 168 1.50 -12.62 17.10
C VAL A 168 1.39 -11.11 17.38
N ASN A 169 0.42 -10.43 16.78
CA ASN A 169 0.09 -9.03 17.08
C ASN A 169 -1.42 -8.84 16.93
N ASP A 170 -2.17 -9.75 17.54
CA ASP A 170 -3.61 -9.64 17.61
C ASP A 170 -4.02 -8.33 18.32
N ASP A 171 -5.22 -7.84 18.01
CA ASP A 171 -5.72 -6.50 18.34
C ASP A 171 -4.87 -5.32 17.80
N ASP A 172 -3.84 -5.59 16.97
CA ASP A 172 -2.98 -4.58 16.32
C ASP A 172 -2.32 -3.61 17.33
N LEU A 173 -1.75 -4.14 18.42
CA LEU A 173 -1.26 -3.33 19.55
C LEU A 173 0.12 -2.71 19.33
N THR A 174 0.91 -3.21 18.37
CA THR A 174 2.24 -2.66 18.10
C THR A 174 2.51 -2.43 16.61
N TYR A 175 3.43 -1.51 16.32
CA TYR A 175 3.98 -1.31 14.98
C TYR A 175 5.08 -2.34 14.66
N CYS A 176 4.72 -3.40 13.94
CA CYS A 176 5.63 -4.46 13.50
C CYS A 176 5.22 -5.02 12.13
N SER A 177 6.10 -5.81 11.51
CA SER A 177 5.75 -6.65 10.37
C SER A 177 5.50 -8.08 10.87
N LEU A 178 4.25 -8.53 10.85
CA LEU A 178 3.92 -9.86 11.35
C LEU A 178 4.11 -10.93 10.26
N ARG A 179 4.38 -12.16 10.68
CA ARG A 179 4.55 -13.31 9.78
C ARG A 179 3.72 -14.47 10.29
N LEU A 180 2.94 -15.05 9.37
CA LEU A 180 2.19 -16.27 9.61
C LEU A 180 3.14 -17.46 9.52
N ASP A 181 2.97 -18.44 10.39
CA ASP A 181 3.56 -19.77 10.20
C ASP A 181 2.89 -20.49 9.01
N ASP A 182 3.50 -21.58 8.55
CA ASP A 182 3.06 -22.29 7.34
C ASP A 182 1.61 -22.81 7.42
N ASP A 183 1.16 -23.25 8.60
CA ASP A 183 -0.20 -23.75 8.78
C ASP A 183 -1.20 -22.60 8.87
N SER A 184 -0.86 -21.53 9.59
CA SER A 184 -1.64 -20.29 9.62
C SER A 184 -1.78 -19.65 8.24
N LEU A 185 -0.71 -19.60 7.45
CA LEU A 185 -0.73 -19.08 6.08
C LEU A 185 -1.63 -19.93 5.20
N ARG A 186 -1.53 -21.26 5.29
CA ARG A 186 -2.41 -22.18 4.55
C ARG A 186 -3.89 -22.02 4.92
N THR A 187 -4.17 -21.79 6.21
CA THR A 187 -5.52 -21.48 6.67
C THR A 187 -5.99 -20.14 6.09
N ALA A 188 -5.18 -19.08 6.18
CA ALA A 188 -5.49 -17.78 5.60
C ALA A 188 -5.80 -17.88 4.10
N LEU A 189 -4.92 -18.54 3.33
CA LEU A 189 -5.08 -18.69 1.88
C LEU A 189 -6.39 -19.39 1.46
N ARG A 190 -6.95 -20.23 2.33
CA ARG A 190 -8.17 -21.00 2.04
C ARG A 190 -9.43 -20.39 2.65
N ARG A 191 -9.28 -19.66 3.76
CA ARG A 191 -10.38 -19.37 4.69
C ARG A 191 -10.37 -17.93 5.20
N ILE A 192 -9.71 -16.99 4.52
CA ILE A 192 -9.65 -15.60 4.99
C ILE A 192 -11.04 -14.99 5.23
N ALA A 193 -12.01 -15.30 4.38
CA ALA A 193 -13.39 -14.86 4.50
C ALA A 193 -14.14 -15.47 5.71
N ASP A 194 -13.64 -16.58 6.25
CA ASP A 194 -14.25 -17.26 7.40
C ASP A 194 -13.80 -16.65 8.73
N ILE A 195 -12.76 -15.80 8.75
CA ILE A 195 -12.35 -15.07 9.96
C ILE A 195 -13.48 -14.12 10.34
N ALA A 196 -14.12 -14.40 11.48
CA ALA A 196 -15.39 -13.76 11.84
C ALA A 196 -15.24 -12.25 12.07
N GLU A 197 -14.19 -11.83 12.76
CA GLU A 197 -13.97 -10.44 13.15
C GLU A 197 -13.15 -9.67 12.09
N PRO A 198 -13.51 -8.41 11.76
CA PRO A 198 -12.82 -7.65 10.72
C PRO A 198 -11.36 -7.30 11.02
N LEU A 199 -11.02 -7.01 12.29
CA LEU A 199 -9.66 -6.61 12.67
C LEU A 199 -8.63 -7.73 12.47
N PRO A 200 -8.78 -8.95 13.02
CA PRO A 200 -7.82 -10.02 12.77
C PRO A 200 -7.76 -10.42 11.30
N ARG A 201 -8.87 -10.33 10.56
CA ARG A 201 -8.87 -10.52 9.11
C ARG A 201 -8.00 -9.47 8.39
N THR A 202 -8.11 -8.20 8.79
CA THR A 202 -7.25 -7.09 8.30
C THR A 202 -5.77 -7.30 8.63
N LEU A 203 -5.46 -7.86 9.79
CA LEU A 203 -4.09 -8.22 10.17
C LEU A 203 -3.54 -9.35 9.29
N VAL A 204 -4.35 -10.37 9.00
CA VAL A 204 -3.98 -11.45 8.07
C VAL A 204 -3.73 -10.91 6.67
N TRP A 205 -4.58 -10.01 6.17
CA TRP A 205 -4.34 -9.32 4.89
C TRP A 205 -3.02 -8.56 4.86
N SER A 206 -2.75 -7.81 5.93
CA SER A 206 -1.51 -7.04 6.07
C SER A 206 -0.29 -7.95 6.09
N ALA A 207 -0.37 -9.09 6.79
CA ALA A 207 0.69 -10.09 6.82
C ALA A 207 0.96 -10.69 5.43
N ALA A 208 -0.09 -11.13 4.73
CA ALA A 208 0.02 -11.69 3.38
C ALA A 208 0.61 -10.67 2.40
N TRP A 209 0.23 -9.40 2.50
CA TRP A 209 0.77 -8.33 1.67
C TRP A 209 2.25 -8.06 1.94
N GLU A 210 2.66 -7.96 3.21
CA GLU A 210 4.06 -7.75 3.56
C GLU A 210 4.93 -8.98 3.21
N MET A 211 4.43 -10.19 3.42
CA MET A 211 5.07 -11.42 2.94
C MET A 211 5.25 -11.42 1.42
N THR A 212 4.28 -10.89 0.66
CA THR A 212 4.39 -10.76 -0.81
C THR A 212 5.47 -9.76 -1.20
N ARG A 213 5.53 -8.62 -0.50
CA ARG A 213 6.54 -7.57 -0.72
C ARG A 213 7.95 -8.06 -0.41
N ASP A 214 8.09 -8.90 0.61
CA ASP A 214 9.37 -9.42 1.07
C ASP A 214 9.76 -10.75 0.39
N ALA A 215 9.02 -11.16 -0.65
CA ALA A 215 9.28 -12.38 -1.42
C ALA A 215 9.22 -13.66 -0.55
N GLU A 216 8.26 -13.72 0.36
CA GLU A 216 7.93 -14.88 1.20
C GLU A 216 6.56 -15.50 0.81
N LEU A 217 5.71 -14.75 0.11
CA LEU A 217 4.47 -15.23 -0.50
C LEU A 217 4.47 -14.88 -1.99
N LYS A 218 4.05 -15.81 -2.85
CA LYS A 218 4.01 -15.54 -4.29
C LYS A 218 2.96 -14.48 -4.59
N ALA A 219 3.30 -13.56 -5.50
CA ALA A 219 2.38 -12.51 -5.91
C ALA A 219 1.07 -13.06 -6.48
N ARG A 220 1.15 -14.17 -7.25
CA ARG A 220 -0.04 -14.86 -7.76
C ARG A 220 -0.96 -15.41 -6.66
N ASP A 221 -0.39 -15.88 -5.56
CA ASP A 221 -1.16 -16.43 -4.43
C ASP A 221 -1.85 -15.30 -3.65
N PHE A 222 -1.18 -14.15 -3.48
CA PHE A 222 -1.80 -12.96 -2.91
C PHE A 222 -2.95 -12.42 -3.78
N VAL A 223 -2.77 -12.37 -5.10
CA VAL A 223 -3.84 -11.96 -6.03
C VAL A 223 -5.02 -12.93 -5.95
N ALA A 224 -4.77 -14.25 -5.93
CA ALA A 224 -5.80 -15.26 -5.75
C ALA A 224 -6.55 -15.10 -4.41
N LEU A 225 -5.81 -14.84 -3.33
CA LEU A 225 -6.38 -14.59 -2.02
C LEU A 225 -7.36 -13.41 -2.05
N VAL A 226 -6.94 -12.26 -2.59
CA VAL A 226 -7.79 -11.07 -2.73
C VAL A 226 -9.04 -11.38 -3.56
N MET A 227 -8.88 -12.03 -4.73
CA MET A 227 -10.01 -12.41 -5.60
C MET A 227 -11.05 -13.30 -4.91
N SER A 228 -10.61 -14.18 -4.01
CA SER A 228 -11.47 -15.11 -3.27
C SER A 228 -12.05 -14.56 -1.97
N GLY A 229 -11.46 -13.50 -1.40
CA GLY A 229 -11.73 -13.09 -0.03
C GLY A 229 -12.25 -11.66 0.15
N VAL A 230 -11.98 -10.75 -0.80
CA VAL A 230 -12.26 -9.31 -0.64
C VAL A 230 -13.73 -8.99 -0.38
N GLN A 231 -14.65 -9.81 -0.88
CA GLN A 231 -16.09 -9.64 -0.66
C GLN A 231 -16.53 -9.83 0.80
N ALA A 232 -15.69 -10.45 1.63
CA ALA A 232 -15.96 -10.60 3.05
C ALA A 232 -15.66 -9.32 3.85
N GLU A 233 -14.99 -8.34 3.25
CA GLU A 233 -14.69 -7.08 3.92
C GLU A 233 -15.90 -6.17 4.01
N THR A 234 -16.30 -5.83 5.23
CA THR A 234 -17.41 -4.91 5.50
C THR A 234 -17.00 -3.46 5.30
N GLU A 235 -15.73 -3.13 5.59
CA GLU A 235 -15.19 -1.78 5.46
C GLU A 235 -14.68 -1.54 4.03
N VAL A 236 -15.37 -0.68 3.28
CA VAL A 236 -15.03 -0.43 1.87
C VAL A 236 -13.60 0.12 1.70
N GLY A 237 -13.09 0.89 2.67
CA GLY A 237 -11.71 1.38 2.65
C GLY A 237 -10.67 0.25 2.69
N VAL A 238 -10.95 -0.83 3.43
CA VAL A 238 -10.09 -2.03 3.45
C VAL A 238 -10.16 -2.73 2.10
N ALA A 239 -11.37 -2.95 1.56
CA ALA A 239 -11.55 -3.56 0.25
C ALA A 239 -10.79 -2.78 -0.84
N GLN A 240 -10.95 -1.46 -0.93
CA GLN A 240 -10.25 -0.61 -1.89
C GLN A 240 -8.72 -0.72 -1.77
N ARG A 241 -8.19 -0.78 -0.54
CA ARG A 241 -6.76 -0.97 -0.32
C ARG A 241 -6.27 -2.32 -0.82
N LEU A 242 -7.01 -3.39 -0.58
CA LEU A 242 -6.68 -4.74 -1.07
C LEU A 242 -6.69 -4.81 -2.60
N LEU A 243 -7.67 -4.17 -3.25
CA LEU A 243 -7.74 -4.10 -4.71
C LEU A 243 -6.53 -3.35 -5.30
N LEU A 244 -6.12 -2.24 -4.68
CA LEU A 244 -4.91 -1.50 -5.08
C LEU A 244 -3.64 -2.35 -4.90
N GLN A 245 -3.55 -3.11 -3.80
CA GLN A 245 -2.43 -4.00 -3.53
C GLN A 245 -2.38 -5.16 -4.52
N ALA A 246 -3.52 -5.75 -4.88
CA ALA A 246 -3.59 -6.81 -5.90
C ALA A 246 -3.13 -6.30 -7.28
N GLN A 247 -3.56 -5.09 -7.68
CA GLN A 247 -3.06 -4.46 -8.91
C GLN A 247 -1.56 -4.15 -8.84
N THR A 248 -1.06 -3.73 -7.69
CA THR A 248 0.39 -3.55 -7.48
C THR A 248 1.13 -4.88 -7.60
N ALA A 249 0.60 -5.97 -7.03
CA ALA A 249 1.18 -7.31 -7.16
C ALA A 249 1.23 -7.75 -8.63
N LEU A 250 0.13 -7.59 -9.39
CA LEU A 250 0.07 -7.89 -10.82
C LEU A 250 1.04 -7.04 -11.65
N ASN A 251 1.14 -5.74 -11.34
CA ASN A 251 1.97 -4.83 -12.12
C ASN A 251 3.46 -4.90 -11.75
N SER A 252 3.81 -5.24 -10.52
CA SER A 252 5.19 -5.05 -10.05
C SER A 252 5.85 -6.34 -9.57
N TYR A 253 5.10 -7.31 -9.05
CA TYR A 253 5.66 -8.46 -8.32
C TYR A 253 5.42 -9.79 -9.02
N ALA A 254 4.33 -9.95 -9.74
CA ALA A 254 4.03 -11.17 -10.48
C ALA A 254 4.96 -11.34 -11.68
N GLU A 255 5.25 -12.60 -12.02
CA GLU A 255 5.98 -12.94 -13.24
C GLU A 255 5.24 -12.31 -14.46
N PRO A 256 5.92 -11.49 -15.29
CA PRO A 256 5.26 -10.71 -16.32
C PRO A 256 4.43 -11.51 -17.34
N GLY A 257 4.89 -12.70 -17.74
CA GLY A 257 4.18 -13.59 -18.66
C GLY A 257 2.87 -14.11 -18.06
N TRP A 258 2.90 -14.61 -16.83
CA TRP A 258 1.74 -15.06 -16.07
C TRP A 258 0.77 -13.90 -15.80
N ALA A 259 1.27 -12.74 -15.37
CA ALA A 259 0.45 -11.57 -15.12
C ALA A 259 -0.32 -11.13 -16.37
N ARG A 260 0.33 -11.14 -17.54
CA ARG A 260 -0.29 -10.80 -18.83
C ARG A 260 -1.33 -11.84 -19.28
N SER A 261 -1.00 -13.12 -19.18
CA SER A 261 -1.80 -14.21 -19.77
C SER A 261 -2.91 -14.73 -18.87
N ASN A 262 -2.76 -14.64 -17.55
CA ASN A 262 -3.66 -15.23 -16.56
C ASN A 262 -4.10 -14.21 -15.50
N GLY A 263 -3.13 -13.49 -14.90
CA GLY A 263 -3.39 -12.64 -13.74
C GLY A 263 -4.37 -11.49 -14.02
N TRP A 264 -4.04 -10.62 -14.96
CA TRP A 264 -4.90 -9.48 -15.33
C TRP A 264 -6.27 -9.90 -15.86
N PRO A 265 -6.39 -10.87 -16.80
CA PRO A 265 -7.69 -11.36 -17.24
C PRO A 265 -8.56 -11.85 -16.08
N ALA A 266 -8.05 -12.76 -15.24
CA ALA A 266 -8.81 -13.34 -14.13
C ALA A 266 -9.20 -12.29 -13.09
N PHE A 267 -8.31 -11.35 -12.78
CA PHE A 267 -8.59 -10.28 -11.83
C PHE A 267 -9.67 -9.33 -12.32
N ALA A 268 -9.58 -8.88 -13.58
CA ALA A 268 -10.57 -7.98 -14.16
C ALA A 268 -11.94 -8.67 -14.34
N ASP A 269 -11.97 -9.95 -14.75
CA ASP A 269 -13.20 -10.75 -14.80
C ASP A 269 -13.84 -10.84 -13.40
N ARG A 270 -13.03 -11.14 -12.38
CA ARG A 270 -13.52 -11.25 -11.00
C ARG A 270 -14.03 -9.92 -10.44
N LEU A 271 -13.38 -8.80 -10.75
CA LEU A 271 -13.86 -7.47 -10.36
C LEU A 271 -15.25 -7.17 -10.93
N LEU A 272 -15.47 -7.52 -12.20
CA LEU A 272 -16.77 -7.33 -12.84
C LEU A 272 -17.84 -8.24 -12.21
N ASP A 273 -17.51 -9.50 -11.92
CA ASP A 273 -18.42 -10.41 -11.22
C ASP A 273 -18.75 -9.90 -9.82
N LEU A 274 -17.75 -9.47 -9.04
CA LEU A 274 -17.95 -8.88 -7.72
C LEU A 274 -18.82 -7.62 -7.76
N ALA A 275 -18.65 -6.75 -8.77
CA ALA A 275 -19.51 -5.58 -8.95
C ALA A 275 -20.97 -5.96 -9.23
N ARG A 276 -21.21 -7.07 -9.95
CA ARG A 276 -22.55 -7.59 -10.26
C ARG A 276 -23.17 -8.35 -9.09
N GLU A 277 -22.36 -9.02 -8.28
CA GLU A 277 -22.76 -9.74 -7.06
C GLU A 277 -23.04 -8.78 -5.89
N SER A 278 -22.49 -7.57 -5.92
CA SER A 278 -22.65 -6.56 -4.88
C SER A 278 -24.10 -6.04 -4.79
N ALA A 279 -24.49 -5.57 -3.60
CA ALA A 279 -25.78 -4.91 -3.43
C ALA A 279 -25.90 -3.71 -4.40
N PRO A 280 -27.02 -3.54 -5.12
CA PRO A 280 -27.21 -2.45 -6.08
C PRO A 280 -26.96 -1.07 -5.45
N GLY A 281 -26.10 -0.26 -6.07
CA GLY A 281 -25.77 1.09 -5.60
C GLY A 281 -24.92 1.15 -4.32
N SER A 282 -24.32 0.03 -3.91
CA SER A 282 -23.41 0.00 -2.76
C SER A 282 -22.02 0.56 -3.04
N ASP A 283 -21.34 1.01 -1.99
CA ASP A 283 -19.94 1.46 -2.08
C ASP A 283 -19.00 0.35 -2.59
N HIS A 284 -19.28 -0.92 -2.24
CA HIS A 284 -18.55 -2.07 -2.76
C HIS A 284 -18.70 -2.24 -4.27
N GLN A 285 -19.93 -2.12 -4.80
CA GLN A 285 -20.16 -2.14 -6.25
C GLN A 285 -19.32 -1.07 -6.95
N LEU A 286 -19.36 0.16 -6.43
CA LEU A 286 -18.57 1.27 -6.97
C LEU A 286 -17.05 1.02 -6.84
N ALA A 287 -16.59 0.47 -5.72
CA ALA A 287 -15.18 0.14 -5.50
C ALA A 287 -14.64 -0.88 -6.51
N PHE A 288 -15.42 -1.92 -6.82
CA PHE A 288 -15.03 -2.92 -7.81
C PHE A 288 -15.01 -2.37 -9.23
N VAL A 289 -15.99 -1.53 -9.62
CA VAL A 289 -15.99 -0.84 -10.92
C VAL A 289 -14.81 0.14 -11.03
N ASN A 290 -14.51 0.88 -9.96
CA ASN A 290 -13.34 1.78 -9.92
C ASN A 290 -12.02 1.02 -10.07
N ALA A 291 -11.89 -0.15 -9.44
CA ALA A 291 -10.72 -1.01 -9.62
C ALA A 291 -10.64 -1.57 -11.06
N LEU A 292 -11.78 -1.90 -11.67
CA LEU A 292 -11.82 -2.36 -13.06
C LEU A 292 -11.31 -1.27 -14.02
N CYS A 293 -11.71 0.00 -13.79
CA CYS A 293 -11.26 1.14 -14.60
C CYS A 293 -9.75 1.42 -14.52
N THR A 294 -9.02 0.79 -13.59
CA THR A 294 -7.56 0.93 -13.47
C THR A 294 -6.81 -0.35 -13.84
N SER A 295 -7.52 -1.39 -14.28
CA SER A 295 -6.97 -2.69 -14.65
C SER A 295 -6.59 -2.78 -16.13
N VAL A 296 -5.81 -3.81 -16.50
CA VAL A 296 -5.61 -4.16 -17.91
C VAL A 296 -6.88 -4.83 -18.45
N LEU A 297 -7.54 -4.17 -19.41
CA LEU A 297 -8.86 -4.57 -19.90
C LEU A 297 -8.80 -5.61 -21.03
N SER A 298 -9.80 -6.50 -21.04
CA SER A 298 -10.09 -7.39 -22.16
C SER A 298 -11.18 -6.77 -23.04
N ARG A 299 -11.42 -7.32 -24.24
CA ARG A 299 -12.48 -6.83 -25.14
C ARG A 299 -13.87 -6.81 -24.48
N ASN A 300 -14.16 -7.78 -23.62
CA ASN A 300 -15.43 -7.81 -22.89
C ASN A 300 -15.53 -6.68 -21.87
N HIS A 301 -14.44 -6.38 -21.14
CA HIS A 301 -14.40 -5.28 -20.19
C HIS A 301 -14.59 -3.93 -20.89
N VAL A 302 -13.89 -3.73 -22.01
CA VAL A 302 -14.04 -2.55 -22.87
C VAL A 302 -15.49 -2.39 -23.32
N ALA A 303 -16.14 -3.44 -23.81
CA ALA A 303 -17.54 -3.39 -24.26
C ALA A 303 -18.50 -3.01 -23.13
N VAL A 304 -18.30 -3.56 -21.91
CA VAL A 304 -19.10 -3.22 -20.73
C VAL A 304 -18.91 -1.76 -20.35
N LEU A 305 -17.66 -1.32 -20.20
CA LEU A 305 -17.34 0.06 -19.81
C LEU A 305 -17.80 1.09 -20.84
N ALA A 306 -17.65 0.80 -22.15
CA ALA A 306 -18.16 1.66 -23.21
C ALA A 306 -19.70 1.76 -23.18
N THR A 307 -20.39 0.65 -22.90
CA THR A 307 -21.86 0.62 -22.81
C THR A 307 -22.35 1.51 -21.64
N LEU A 308 -21.63 1.55 -20.52
CA LEU A 308 -21.95 2.40 -19.36
C LEU A 308 -21.90 3.90 -19.65
N LEU A 309 -21.24 4.34 -20.73
CA LEU A 309 -21.19 5.77 -21.07
C LEU A 309 -22.51 6.29 -21.64
N ASP A 310 -23.25 5.48 -22.40
CA ASP A 310 -24.43 5.94 -23.13
C ASP A 310 -25.71 5.15 -22.79
N ASN A 311 -25.65 4.21 -21.84
CA ASN A 311 -26.76 3.37 -21.44
C ASN A 311 -26.88 3.27 -19.91
N GLU A 312 -28.10 2.96 -19.45
CA GLU A 312 -28.35 2.66 -18.04
C GLU A 312 -27.47 1.48 -17.56
N PRO A 313 -26.82 1.57 -16.38
CA PRO A 313 -25.94 0.52 -15.87
C PRO A 313 -26.59 -0.87 -15.73
N ALA A 314 -27.92 -0.91 -15.58
CA ALA A 314 -28.69 -2.15 -15.60
C ALA A 314 -28.53 -2.95 -16.92
N ALA A 315 -28.22 -2.29 -18.05
CA ALA A 315 -28.01 -2.95 -19.35
C ALA A 315 -26.81 -3.90 -19.36
N VAL A 316 -25.87 -3.74 -18.42
CA VAL A 316 -24.68 -4.59 -18.27
C VAL A 316 -24.65 -5.34 -16.93
N ASN A 317 -25.82 -5.51 -16.32
CA ASN A 317 -26.06 -6.16 -15.02
C ASN A 317 -25.45 -5.42 -13.83
N LEU A 318 -25.35 -4.09 -13.88
CA LEU A 318 -24.89 -3.25 -12.77
C LEU A 318 -26.02 -2.32 -12.26
N PRO A 319 -27.17 -2.86 -11.80
CA PRO A 319 -28.27 -2.03 -11.33
C PRO A 319 -27.82 -1.19 -10.12
N GLY A 320 -28.36 0.03 -10.01
CA GLY A 320 -28.11 0.95 -8.91
C GLY A 320 -26.77 1.71 -8.99
N LEU A 321 -25.84 1.31 -9.87
CA LEU A 321 -24.62 2.06 -10.12
C LEU A 321 -24.98 3.45 -10.68
N VAL A 322 -24.38 4.50 -10.12
CA VAL A 322 -24.55 5.89 -10.60
C VAL A 322 -23.31 6.28 -11.39
N ILE A 323 -23.47 6.62 -12.67
CA ILE A 323 -22.40 7.17 -13.51
C ILE A 323 -22.38 8.70 -13.34
N ASP A 324 -21.72 9.17 -12.29
CA ASP A 324 -21.43 10.59 -12.12
C ASP A 324 -20.25 11.04 -12.99
N ALA A 325 -19.90 12.32 -12.93
CA ALA A 325 -18.80 12.88 -13.72
C ALA A 325 -17.45 12.21 -13.41
N ASP A 326 -17.19 11.87 -12.15
CA ASP A 326 -15.93 11.26 -11.73
C ASP A 326 -15.81 9.82 -12.25
N LEU A 327 -16.86 9.01 -12.11
CA LEU A 327 -16.88 7.64 -12.66
C LEU A 327 -16.85 7.66 -14.19
N ARG A 328 -17.57 8.59 -14.82
CA ARG A 328 -17.52 8.75 -16.28
C ARG A 328 -16.08 9.00 -16.75
N TRP A 329 -15.35 9.93 -16.13
CA TRP A 329 -13.95 10.20 -16.49
C TRP A 329 -13.01 9.03 -16.20
N ARG A 330 -13.27 8.24 -15.16
CA ARG A 330 -12.54 6.98 -14.90
C ARG A 330 -12.75 5.98 -16.04
N ILE A 331 -13.99 5.81 -16.49
CA ILE A 331 -14.32 4.95 -17.63
C ILE A 331 -13.62 5.44 -18.90
N VAL A 332 -13.71 6.74 -19.21
CA VAL A 332 -13.04 7.34 -20.38
C VAL A 332 -11.52 7.13 -20.32
N THR A 333 -10.90 7.34 -19.15
CA THR A 333 -9.47 7.13 -18.96
C THR A 333 -9.09 5.65 -19.15
N ALA A 334 -9.92 4.72 -18.66
CA ALA A 334 -9.70 3.29 -18.81
C ALA A 334 -9.73 2.86 -20.29
N LEU A 335 -10.72 3.34 -21.05
CA LEU A 335 -10.85 3.09 -22.49
C LEU A 335 -9.72 3.76 -23.30
N ALA A 336 -9.26 4.94 -22.88
CA ALA A 336 -8.10 5.58 -23.48
C ALA A 336 -6.83 4.76 -23.22
N ALA A 337 -6.64 4.28 -21.99
CA ALA A 337 -5.50 3.47 -21.59
C ALA A 337 -5.45 2.10 -22.29
N SER A 338 -6.59 1.49 -22.60
CA SER A 338 -6.66 0.26 -23.40
C SER A 338 -6.43 0.50 -24.90
N GLY A 339 -6.51 1.76 -25.34
CA GLY A 339 -6.33 2.15 -26.74
C GLY A 339 -7.59 1.99 -27.60
N ASP A 340 -8.77 1.93 -26.99
CA ASP A 340 -10.05 1.75 -27.69
C ASP A 340 -10.72 3.08 -28.08
N ILE A 341 -10.32 4.20 -27.48
CA ILE A 341 -10.73 5.55 -27.89
C ILE A 341 -9.54 6.39 -28.34
N ASP A 342 -9.76 7.24 -29.35
CA ASP A 342 -8.77 8.17 -29.91
C ASP A 342 -7.41 7.48 -30.23
N ALA A 343 -7.49 6.32 -30.86
CA ALA A 343 -6.35 5.42 -31.14
C ALA A 343 -5.46 5.87 -32.33
N ASP A 344 -5.93 6.84 -33.12
CA ASP A 344 -5.31 7.25 -34.38
C ASP A 344 -4.51 8.56 -34.23
N GLY A 345 -3.40 8.48 -33.50
CA GLY A 345 -2.43 9.58 -33.39
C GLY A 345 -2.80 10.65 -32.34
N PRO A 346 -2.21 11.86 -32.46
CA PRO A 346 -2.37 12.92 -31.46
C PRO A 346 -3.80 13.41 -31.19
N PRO A 347 -4.71 13.55 -32.19
CA PRO A 347 -6.06 14.07 -31.97
C PRO A 347 -6.86 13.31 -30.91
N THR A 348 -7.72 14.01 -30.18
CA THR A 348 -8.52 13.50 -29.05
C THR A 348 -10.02 13.75 -29.20
N PRO A 349 -10.66 13.49 -30.37
CA PRO A 349 -12.04 13.92 -30.60
C PRO A 349 -13.06 13.38 -29.58
N PHE A 350 -12.88 12.15 -29.08
CA PHE A 350 -13.74 11.59 -28.05
C PHE A 350 -13.53 12.30 -26.70
N ILE A 351 -12.26 12.41 -26.27
CA ILE A 351 -11.91 13.06 -24.99
C ILE A 351 -12.26 14.55 -25.02
N ASP A 352 -12.10 15.23 -26.16
CA ASP A 352 -12.46 16.64 -26.35
C ASP A 352 -13.98 16.85 -26.24
N ALA A 353 -14.79 15.92 -26.78
CA ALA A 353 -16.24 15.96 -26.62
C ALA A 353 -16.66 15.75 -25.15
N GLU A 354 -15.98 14.86 -24.43
CA GLU A 354 -16.18 14.69 -22.99
C GLU A 354 -15.77 15.93 -22.19
N ALA A 355 -14.67 16.59 -22.55
CA ALA A 355 -14.25 17.85 -21.93
C ALA A 355 -15.23 19.01 -22.21
N GLN A 356 -15.93 18.98 -23.35
CA GLN A 356 -17.01 19.93 -23.63
C GLN A 356 -18.27 19.64 -22.81
N ARG A 357 -18.56 18.37 -22.51
CA ARG A 357 -19.65 17.96 -21.61
C ARG A 357 -19.38 18.35 -20.16
N ASP A 358 -18.12 18.30 -19.73
CA ASP A 358 -17.66 18.74 -18.40
C ASP A 358 -16.70 19.94 -18.51
N PRO A 359 -17.20 21.17 -18.71
CA PRO A 359 -16.39 22.37 -18.88
C PRO A 359 -15.80 22.89 -17.56
N THR A 360 -15.59 22.03 -16.57
CA THR A 360 -15.00 22.38 -15.27
C THR A 360 -13.48 22.30 -15.29
N ALA A 361 -12.83 22.88 -14.27
CA ALA A 361 -11.39 22.70 -14.07
C ALA A 361 -11.02 21.23 -13.79
N ALA A 362 -11.94 20.43 -13.21
CA ALA A 362 -11.74 19.01 -13.01
C ALA A 362 -11.81 18.26 -14.35
N GLY A 363 -12.84 18.50 -15.16
CA GLY A 363 -12.98 17.92 -16.50
C GLY A 363 -11.76 18.14 -17.38
N LYS A 364 -11.20 19.36 -17.40
CA LYS A 364 -9.94 19.64 -18.12
C LYS A 364 -8.76 18.80 -17.64
N ARG A 365 -8.65 18.53 -16.34
CA ARG A 365 -7.59 17.69 -15.77
C ARG A 365 -7.81 16.21 -16.08
N HIS A 366 -9.06 15.75 -16.05
CA HIS A 366 -9.40 14.39 -16.46
C HIS A 366 -9.14 14.15 -17.95
N ALA A 367 -9.47 15.13 -18.80
CA ALA A 367 -9.14 15.11 -20.22
C ALA A 367 -7.62 15.00 -20.45
N ALA A 368 -6.82 15.77 -19.73
CA ALA A 368 -5.36 15.70 -19.81
C ALA A 368 -4.82 14.32 -19.36
N ALA A 369 -5.36 13.75 -18.29
CA ALA A 369 -5.00 12.41 -17.81
C ALA A 369 -5.37 11.32 -18.84
N ALA A 370 -6.61 11.34 -19.35
CA ALA A 370 -7.08 10.39 -20.37
C ALA A 370 -6.26 10.50 -21.67
N ALA A 371 -5.95 11.72 -22.11
CA ALA A 371 -5.14 11.95 -23.31
C ALA A 371 -3.75 11.35 -23.16
N ALA A 372 -3.10 11.53 -22.01
CA ALA A 372 -1.78 10.97 -21.68
C ALA A 372 -1.80 9.45 -21.42
N ALA A 373 -2.96 8.89 -21.08
CA ALA A 373 -3.13 7.46 -20.83
C ALA A 373 -3.02 6.60 -22.08
N ARG A 374 -3.22 7.16 -23.29
CA ARG A 374 -3.25 6.37 -24.52
C ARG A 374 -1.92 5.65 -24.82
N PRO A 375 -1.94 4.37 -25.25
CA PRO A 375 -0.76 3.54 -25.42
C PRO A 375 0.01 3.81 -26.75
N GLN A 376 0.22 5.07 -27.11
CA GLN A 376 0.87 5.46 -28.37
C GLN A 376 2.18 6.21 -28.12
N ALA A 377 3.23 5.89 -28.89
CA ALA A 377 4.56 6.48 -28.70
C ALA A 377 4.54 8.02 -28.80
N GLY A 378 3.86 8.58 -29.81
CA GLY A 378 3.74 10.04 -29.98
C GLY A 378 2.97 10.72 -28.84
N VAL A 379 1.99 10.03 -28.25
CA VAL A 379 1.27 10.52 -27.06
C VAL A 379 2.17 10.57 -25.84
N LYS A 380 2.96 9.51 -25.60
CA LYS A 380 3.92 9.49 -24.49
C LYS A 380 5.00 10.55 -24.69
N GLU A 381 5.47 10.75 -25.92
CA GLU A 381 6.43 11.82 -26.23
C GLU A 381 5.87 13.20 -25.86
N GLN A 382 4.66 13.52 -26.32
CA GLN A 382 4.03 14.80 -26.04
C GLN A 382 3.78 15.00 -24.54
N ALA A 383 3.27 13.99 -23.85
CA ALA A 383 3.04 14.06 -22.40
C ALA A 383 4.35 14.24 -21.61
N TRP A 384 5.43 13.58 -22.06
CA TRP A 384 6.76 13.73 -21.48
C TRP A 384 7.29 15.15 -21.66
N GLU A 385 7.30 15.66 -22.90
CA GLU A 385 7.74 17.03 -23.20
C GLU A 385 6.96 18.05 -22.38
N GLN A 386 5.63 17.89 -22.31
CA GLN A 386 4.79 18.78 -21.52
C GLN A 386 5.17 18.77 -20.04
N VAL A 387 5.35 17.58 -19.45
CA VAL A 387 5.67 17.47 -18.01
C VAL A 387 7.10 17.91 -17.70
N ILE A 388 8.07 17.70 -18.58
CA ILE A 388 9.49 17.96 -18.32
C ILE A 388 9.92 19.38 -18.72
N GLU A 389 9.39 19.91 -19.82
CA GLU A 389 9.86 21.17 -20.43
C GLU A 389 8.94 22.37 -20.14
N ASP A 390 7.63 22.16 -19.92
CA ASP A 390 6.70 23.26 -19.63
C ASP A 390 6.66 23.59 -18.12
N ASP A 391 7.51 24.55 -17.72
CA ASP A 391 7.59 25.04 -16.34
C ASP A 391 6.41 25.95 -15.95
N THR A 392 5.48 26.25 -16.87
CA THR A 392 4.30 27.11 -16.61
C THR A 392 3.05 26.31 -16.23
N LEU A 393 3.08 24.99 -16.37
CA LEU A 393 1.97 24.12 -15.99
C LEU A 393 1.65 24.22 -14.50
N ALA A 394 0.36 24.35 -14.19
CA ALA A 394 -0.11 24.22 -12.83
C ALA A 394 0.20 22.81 -12.29
N ASN A 395 0.75 22.71 -11.07
CA ASN A 395 1.18 21.45 -10.48
C ASN A 395 0.10 20.35 -10.50
N ILE A 396 -1.15 20.74 -10.25
CA ILE A 396 -2.28 19.81 -10.26
C ILE A 396 -2.53 19.20 -11.64
N THR A 397 -2.28 19.94 -12.71
CA THR A 397 -2.37 19.45 -14.09
C THR A 397 -1.18 18.54 -14.41
N THR A 398 0.03 18.90 -13.97
CA THR A 398 1.23 18.04 -14.06
C THR A 398 0.96 16.68 -13.40
N ARG A 399 0.38 16.68 -12.19
CA ARG A 399 0.00 15.45 -11.49
C ARG A 399 -1.00 14.60 -12.29
N SER A 400 -1.99 15.22 -12.93
CA SER A 400 -2.95 14.51 -13.78
C SER A 400 -2.31 13.88 -15.01
N ILE A 401 -1.42 14.59 -15.70
CA ILE A 401 -0.70 14.07 -16.87
C ILE A 401 0.22 12.92 -16.45
N VAL A 402 0.96 13.08 -15.36
CA VAL A 402 1.83 12.03 -14.78
C VAL A 402 1.02 10.79 -14.41
N GLY A 403 -0.15 10.96 -13.79
CA GLY A 403 -1.07 9.85 -13.48
C GLY A 403 -1.61 9.15 -14.73
N GLY A 404 -1.77 9.87 -15.84
CA GLY A 404 -2.08 9.30 -17.15
C GLY A 404 -0.89 8.61 -17.81
N PHE A 405 0.33 9.11 -17.62
CA PHE A 405 1.52 8.65 -18.33
C PHE A 405 1.86 7.18 -18.06
N VAL A 406 1.89 6.77 -16.79
CA VAL A 406 2.23 5.40 -16.37
C VAL A 406 0.97 4.56 -16.20
N GLN A 407 0.67 3.69 -17.16
CA GLN A 407 -0.47 2.76 -17.09
C GLN A 407 -0.03 1.29 -17.05
N PRO A 408 -0.78 0.41 -16.35
CA PRO A 408 -0.59 -1.03 -16.45
C PRO A 408 -0.64 -1.52 -17.90
N GLY A 409 0.19 -2.52 -18.23
CA GLY A 409 0.23 -3.10 -19.58
C GLY A 409 1.00 -2.28 -20.62
N GLN A 410 1.41 -1.04 -20.33
CA GLN A 410 2.06 -0.15 -21.30
C GLN A 410 3.60 -0.10 -21.20
N ARG A 411 4.24 -1.09 -20.57
CA ARG A 411 5.69 -1.06 -20.32
C ARG A 411 6.54 -0.91 -21.59
N GLU A 412 6.11 -1.53 -22.70
CA GLU A 412 6.85 -1.52 -23.96
C GLU A 412 6.94 -0.11 -24.56
N VAL A 413 5.85 0.66 -24.56
CA VAL A 413 5.85 2.05 -25.08
C VAL A 413 6.59 3.01 -24.14
N LEU A 414 6.72 2.67 -22.85
CA LEU A 414 7.44 3.46 -21.85
C LEU A 414 8.95 3.20 -21.82
N ALA A 415 9.44 2.13 -22.45
CA ALA A 415 10.85 1.73 -22.38
C ALA A 415 11.87 2.85 -22.74
N PRO A 416 11.64 3.71 -23.76
CA PRO A 416 12.58 4.78 -24.08
C PRO A 416 12.77 5.83 -22.96
N PHE A 417 11.81 5.94 -22.05
CA PHE A 417 11.78 7.00 -21.04
C PHE A 417 12.63 6.71 -19.80
N THR A 418 13.07 5.46 -19.58
CA THR A 418 13.94 5.13 -18.44
C THR A 418 15.24 5.93 -18.48
N ALA A 419 15.96 5.91 -19.60
CA ALA A 419 17.22 6.64 -19.73
C ALA A 419 16.99 8.16 -19.72
N ARG A 420 15.89 8.62 -20.32
CA ARG A 420 15.53 10.04 -20.39
C ARG A 420 15.20 10.62 -19.03
N TYR A 421 14.58 9.84 -18.14
CA TYR A 421 14.32 10.24 -16.76
C TYR A 421 15.61 10.66 -16.05
N PHE A 422 16.61 9.78 -15.99
CA PHE A 422 17.86 10.11 -15.29
C PHE A 422 18.63 11.27 -15.93
N ALA A 423 18.45 11.52 -17.23
CA ALA A 423 19.04 12.68 -17.90
C ALA A 423 18.32 14.00 -17.57
N ALA A 424 16.98 13.98 -17.46
CA ALA A 424 16.17 15.20 -17.32
C ALA A 424 16.03 15.69 -15.87
N ILE A 425 15.96 14.77 -14.91
CA ILE A 425 15.58 15.09 -13.52
C ILE A 425 16.47 16.14 -12.82
N PRO A 426 17.81 16.17 -12.97
CA PRO A 426 18.62 17.22 -12.36
C PRO A 426 18.18 18.62 -12.78
N GLY A 427 17.92 18.82 -14.08
CA GLY A 427 17.45 20.11 -14.59
C GLY A 427 16.05 20.47 -14.11
N VAL A 428 15.15 19.51 -14.00
CA VAL A 428 13.81 19.72 -13.42
C VAL A 428 13.93 20.17 -11.96
N TRP A 429 14.80 19.53 -11.19
CA TRP A 429 15.01 19.84 -9.78
C TRP A 429 15.60 21.24 -9.55
N GLU A 430 16.50 21.68 -10.43
CA GLU A 430 17.12 23.01 -10.33
C GLU A 430 16.17 24.15 -10.69
N ARG A 431 15.29 23.95 -11.69
CA ARG A 431 14.46 25.03 -12.26
C ARG A 431 13.09 25.18 -11.60
N ARG A 432 12.52 24.10 -11.06
CA ARG A 432 11.14 24.09 -10.55
C ARG A 432 11.06 24.27 -9.05
N SER A 433 9.89 24.69 -8.58
CA SER A 433 9.58 24.64 -7.15
C SER A 433 9.64 23.19 -6.64
N SER A 434 10.00 23.03 -5.37
CA SER A 434 10.16 21.72 -4.73
C SER A 434 8.93 20.82 -4.91
N GLU A 435 7.72 21.35 -4.69
CA GLU A 435 6.47 20.57 -4.83
C GLU A 435 6.25 20.03 -6.25
N VAL A 436 6.54 20.84 -7.27
CA VAL A 436 6.39 20.45 -8.68
C VAL A 436 7.49 19.46 -9.06
N ALA A 437 8.74 19.73 -8.67
CA ALA A 437 9.86 18.84 -8.91
C ALA A 437 9.62 17.45 -8.30
N GLN A 438 9.16 17.38 -7.04
CA GLN A 438 8.79 16.12 -6.38
C GLN A 438 7.70 15.37 -7.12
N THR A 439 6.67 16.07 -7.63
CA THR A 439 5.59 15.44 -8.42
C THR A 439 6.14 14.75 -9.66
N VAL A 440 7.08 15.39 -10.37
CA VAL A 440 7.75 14.82 -11.56
C VAL A 440 8.68 13.67 -11.16
N VAL A 441 9.56 13.88 -10.17
CA VAL A 441 10.57 12.90 -9.74
C VAL A 441 9.91 11.60 -9.30
N ILE A 442 8.89 11.69 -8.44
CA ILE A 442 8.22 10.51 -7.87
C ILE A 442 7.34 9.85 -8.94
N GLY A 443 6.52 10.65 -9.63
CA GLY A 443 5.51 10.10 -10.52
C GLY A 443 6.04 9.59 -11.85
N LEU A 444 7.19 10.09 -12.32
CA LEU A 444 7.87 9.58 -13.51
C LEU A 444 9.09 8.69 -13.20
N TYR A 445 9.35 8.36 -11.93
CA TYR A 445 10.37 7.36 -11.61
C TYR A 445 10.08 6.08 -12.40
N PRO A 446 11.07 5.48 -13.10
CA PRO A 446 10.86 4.43 -14.09
C PRO A 446 10.52 3.06 -13.46
N SER A 447 9.42 3.01 -12.70
CA SER A 447 8.88 1.83 -12.05
C SER A 447 8.32 0.79 -13.03
N TRP A 448 8.14 1.17 -14.30
CA TRP A 448 7.80 0.25 -15.39
C TRP A 448 8.99 -0.63 -15.82
N ASP A 449 10.22 -0.15 -15.62
CA ASP A 449 11.46 -0.85 -15.96
C ASP A 449 12.02 -1.58 -14.75
N ILE A 450 11.46 -2.76 -14.50
CA ILE A 450 11.87 -3.64 -13.40
C ILE A 450 12.91 -4.62 -13.98
N SER A 451 14.15 -4.13 -14.07
CA SER A 451 15.30 -4.84 -14.62
C SER A 451 16.58 -4.49 -13.84
N GLU A 452 17.58 -5.38 -13.92
CA GLU A 452 18.93 -5.11 -13.39
C GLU A 452 19.59 -3.89 -14.07
N ASP A 453 19.25 -3.61 -15.33
CA ASP A 453 19.73 -2.43 -16.04
C ASP A 453 19.16 -1.13 -15.48
N ALA A 454 17.88 -1.12 -15.09
CA ALA A 454 17.27 0.03 -14.42
C ALA A 454 17.90 0.31 -13.05
N LEU A 455 18.21 -0.75 -12.28
CA LEU A 455 18.96 -0.59 -11.02
C LEU A 455 20.35 0.00 -11.26
N ARG A 456 21.08 -0.51 -12.25
CA ARG A 456 22.39 0.06 -12.64
C ARG A 456 22.28 1.51 -13.09
N ALA A 457 21.21 1.89 -13.80
CA ALA A 457 20.95 3.27 -14.20
C ALA A 457 20.73 4.18 -12.99
N ALA A 458 19.91 3.74 -12.03
CA ALA A 458 19.71 4.45 -10.77
C ALA A 458 21.02 4.57 -9.96
N ASP A 459 21.82 3.50 -9.88
CA ASP A 459 23.11 3.51 -9.19
C ASP A 459 24.11 4.49 -9.82
N ARG A 460 24.20 4.53 -11.15
CA ARG A 460 25.02 5.52 -11.86
C ARG A 460 24.57 6.95 -11.56
N PHE A 461 23.26 7.20 -11.58
CA PHE A 461 22.70 8.51 -11.25
C PHE A 461 23.04 8.92 -9.81
N LEU A 462 22.82 8.00 -8.86
CA LEU A 462 23.13 8.20 -7.44
C LEU A 462 24.64 8.37 -7.19
N GLY A 463 25.52 7.81 -8.02
CA GLY A 463 26.96 8.03 -7.93
C GLY A 463 27.40 9.49 -8.15
N GLY A 464 26.53 10.33 -8.73
CA GLY A 464 26.78 11.75 -8.93
C GLY A 464 26.62 12.62 -7.67
N GLN A 465 27.06 13.87 -7.80
CA GLN A 465 26.74 14.93 -6.84
C GLN A 465 25.28 15.37 -7.04
N LEU A 466 24.44 15.12 -6.03
CA LEU A 466 23.00 15.41 -6.08
C LEU A 466 22.57 16.11 -4.78
N PRO A 467 21.60 17.03 -4.82
CA PRO A 467 20.94 17.52 -3.63
C PRO A 467 20.43 16.37 -2.75
N PRO A 468 20.59 16.42 -1.41
CA PRO A 468 20.20 15.33 -0.52
C PRO A 468 18.72 14.89 -0.65
N ALA A 469 17.81 15.85 -0.82
CA ALA A 469 16.38 15.61 -1.02
C ALA A 469 16.11 14.82 -2.32
N LEU A 470 16.69 15.24 -3.45
CA LEU A 470 16.58 14.51 -4.71
C LEU A 470 17.17 13.09 -4.61
N ARG A 471 18.35 12.97 -3.99
CA ARG A 471 19.01 11.69 -3.77
C ARG A 471 18.10 10.72 -3.01
N ARG A 472 17.43 11.20 -1.96
CA ARG A 472 16.49 10.40 -1.16
C ARG A 472 15.35 9.83 -2.03
N LEU A 473 14.68 10.68 -2.81
CA LEU A 473 13.55 10.24 -3.65
C LEU A 473 13.96 9.16 -4.66
N VAL A 474 15.16 9.29 -5.27
CA VAL A 474 15.68 8.30 -6.21
C VAL A 474 16.11 7.01 -5.50
N VAL A 475 16.68 7.08 -4.30
CA VAL A 475 16.97 5.90 -3.47
C VAL A 475 15.70 5.13 -3.15
N GLU A 476 14.61 5.82 -2.79
CA GLU A 476 13.32 5.20 -2.50
C GLU A 476 12.71 4.53 -3.74
N GLY A 477 12.74 5.20 -4.91
CA GLY A 477 12.31 4.61 -6.18
C GLY A 477 13.13 3.37 -6.55
N ARG A 478 14.45 3.42 -6.39
CA ARG A 478 15.37 2.29 -6.63
C ARG A 478 15.05 1.10 -5.72
N ALA A 479 14.81 1.34 -4.44
CA ALA A 479 14.42 0.29 -3.50
C ALA A 479 13.08 -0.37 -3.90
N GLY A 480 12.16 0.40 -4.51
CA GLY A 480 10.95 -0.13 -5.12
C GLY A 480 11.23 -1.15 -6.24
N VAL A 481 12.10 -0.81 -7.18
CA VAL A 481 12.50 -1.70 -8.29
C VAL A 481 13.24 -2.94 -7.80
N GLU A 482 14.14 -2.77 -6.83
CA GLU A 482 14.88 -3.90 -6.22
C GLU A 482 13.93 -4.91 -5.57
N ARG A 483 12.95 -4.42 -4.81
CA ARG A 483 11.89 -5.26 -4.22
C ARG A 483 11.11 -6.00 -5.31
N SER A 484 10.71 -5.28 -6.35
CA SER A 484 9.97 -5.85 -7.47
C SER A 484 10.73 -6.98 -8.18
N LEU A 485 12.04 -6.83 -8.38
CA LEU A 485 12.88 -7.89 -8.96
C LEU A 485 12.91 -9.15 -8.09
N LYS A 486 13.13 -9.00 -6.77
CA LYS A 486 13.14 -10.12 -5.82
C LYS A 486 11.79 -10.85 -5.81
N ALA A 487 10.69 -10.09 -5.75
CA ALA A 487 9.34 -10.65 -5.77
C ALA A 487 9.01 -11.39 -7.08
N ARG A 488 9.44 -10.85 -8.24
CA ARG A 488 9.26 -11.53 -9.54
C ARG A 488 10.03 -12.83 -9.64
N ALA A 489 11.27 -12.85 -9.16
CA ALA A 489 12.07 -14.07 -9.14
C ALA A 489 11.41 -15.14 -8.25
N PHE A 490 10.88 -14.74 -7.09
CA PHE A 490 10.17 -15.64 -6.17
C PHE A 490 8.83 -16.13 -6.71
N ASP A 491 8.08 -15.30 -7.43
CA ASP A 491 6.82 -15.71 -8.06
C ASP A 491 7.04 -16.71 -9.22
N ALA A 492 8.18 -16.61 -9.91
CA ALA A 492 8.53 -17.46 -11.05
C ALA A 492 9.07 -18.85 -10.67
N GLY A 493 9.76 -18.97 -9.53
CA GLY A 493 10.20 -20.25 -8.96
C GLY A 493 9.07 -20.95 -8.23
#